data_AF-A0A4U9TU43-F1
#
_entry.id   AF-A0A4U9TU43-F1
#
_cell.length_a   1.000
_cell.length_b   1.000
_cell.length_c   1.000
_cell.angle_alpha   90.00
_cell.angle_beta   90.00
_cell.angle_gamma   90.00
#
_symmetry.space_group_name_H-M   'P 1'
#
loop_
_entity.id
_entity.type
_entity.pdbx_description
1 polymer ?
#
loop_
_entity_poly.entity_id
_entity_poly.type
_entity_poly.pdbx_seq_one_letter_code
_entity_poly.pdbx_strand_id
1 'polypeptide(L)'
;MGLITCADVQNYNLADLLKRFGKFGRVLWERCQGIDEREVSPDRLRKSVGVERTLVADIHEWEDCEALIVEKLYPELEMRLRKVKPDLHIARQGVKLKFQDFQQTTQEHVWPVLNIEDLLNVARQAWQERREGRGVRLVGLHVTLLDPQLERQLVLTW
;
A
#
# COMPACT_ATOMS: atom_id res chain seq x y z
N MET A 1 -8.82 4.15 29.87
CA MET A 1 -8.84 5.57 29.43
C MET A 1 -10.24 6.15 29.53
N GLY A 2 -11.30 5.35 29.31
CA GLY A 2 -12.67 5.78 29.62
C GLY A 2 -13.23 6.86 28.68
N LEU A 3 -12.57 7.11 27.55
CA LEU A 3 -13.06 8.06 26.55
C LEU A 3 -13.93 7.30 25.55
N ILE A 4 -15.25 7.47 25.65
CA ILE A 4 -16.24 6.79 24.81
C ILE A 4 -16.95 7.80 23.89
N THR A 5 -17.11 9.03 24.35
CA THR A 5 -17.78 10.13 23.65
C THR A 5 -16.82 11.27 23.35
N CYS A 6 -17.21 12.17 22.42
CA CYS A 6 -16.45 13.40 22.19
C CYS A 6 -16.35 14.27 23.46
N ALA A 7 -17.40 14.30 24.28
CA ALA A 7 -17.40 15.04 25.54
C ALA A 7 -16.32 14.54 26.50
N ASP A 8 -16.07 13.23 26.53
CA ASP A 8 -14.99 12.67 27.35
C ASP A 8 -13.63 13.18 26.89
N VAL A 9 -13.40 13.21 25.57
CA VAL A 9 -12.14 13.70 24.97
C VAL A 9 -11.97 15.20 25.16
N GLN A 10 -13.04 15.99 25.03
CA GLN A 10 -13.04 17.43 25.27
C GLN A 10 -12.63 17.77 26.71
N ASN A 11 -13.08 16.97 27.68
CA ASN A 11 -12.73 17.12 29.10
C ASN A 11 -11.38 16.50 29.47
N TYR A 12 -10.67 15.91 28.50
CA TYR A 12 -9.39 15.27 28.72
C TYR A 12 -8.21 16.20 28.38
N ASN A 13 -7.11 16.04 29.11
CA ASN A 13 -5.91 16.84 28.91
C ASN A 13 -5.25 16.52 27.55
N LEU A 14 -5.11 17.53 26.69
CA LEU A 14 -4.44 17.39 25.39
C LEU A 14 -3.00 16.88 25.51
N ALA A 15 -2.25 17.29 26.53
CA ALA A 15 -0.87 16.83 26.72
C ALA A 15 -0.79 15.30 26.90
N ASP A 16 -1.76 14.71 27.59
CA ASP A 16 -1.84 13.27 27.80
C ASP A 16 -2.25 12.53 26.51
N LEU A 17 -3.14 13.12 25.70
CA LEU A 17 -3.48 12.59 24.38
C LEU A 17 -2.28 12.62 23.43
N LEU A 18 -1.50 13.70 23.44
CA LEU A 18 -0.28 13.81 22.64
C LEU A 18 0.77 12.79 23.08
N LYS A 19 0.98 12.63 24.39
CA LYS A 19 1.94 11.66 24.92
C LYS A 19 1.58 10.22 24.53
N ARG A 20 0.29 9.89 24.47
CA ARG A 20 -0.17 8.53 24.20
C ARG A 20 -0.40 8.22 22.71
N PHE A 21 -0.87 9.18 21.94
CA PHE A 21 -1.29 8.99 20.55
C PHE A 21 -0.53 9.86 19.54
N GLY A 22 0.41 10.69 20.00
CA GLY A 22 1.21 11.57 19.14
C GLY A 22 0.34 12.51 18.31
N LYS A 23 0.64 12.59 17.00
CA LYS A 23 -0.11 13.41 16.05
C LYS A 23 -1.60 13.06 16.00
N PHE A 24 -1.96 11.77 16.17
CA PHE A 24 -3.36 11.36 16.18
C PHE A 24 -4.10 11.91 17.42
N GLY A 25 -3.42 12.06 18.56
CA GLY A 25 -4.01 12.65 19.76
C GLY A 25 -4.46 14.10 19.55
N ARG A 26 -3.67 14.88 18.81
CA ARG A 26 -4.04 16.24 18.39
C ARG A 26 -5.29 16.23 17.51
N VAL A 27 -5.26 15.41 16.45
CA VAL A 27 -6.39 15.29 15.52
C VAL A 27 -7.65 14.86 16.26
N LEU A 28 -7.55 13.87 17.16
CA LEU A 28 -8.69 13.38 17.94
C LEU A 28 -9.30 14.51 18.79
N TRP A 29 -8.47 15.27 19.51
CA TRP A 29 -8.93 16.38 20.35
C TRP A 29 -9.59 17.50 19.53
N GLU A 30 -8.98 17.92 18.42
CA GLU A 30 -9.53 18.92 17.50
C GLU A 30 -10.89 18.48 16.94
N ARG A 31 -10.97 17.24 16.43
CA ARG A 31 -12.22 16.70 15.86
C ARG A 31 -13.32 16.56 16.90
N CYS A 32 -12.99 16.22 18.14
CA CYS A 32 -13.97 16.22 19.23
C CYS A 32 -14.50 17.63 19.55
N GLN A 33 -13.80 18.71 19.20
CA GLN A 33 -14.28 20.09 19.30
C GLN A 33 -14.90 20.63 18.01
N GLY A 34 -15.10 19.78 17.00
CA GLY A 34 -15.63 20.21 15.71
C GLY A 34 -14.62 21.00 14.86
N ILE A 35 -13.34 21.01 15.23
CA ILE A 35 -12.29 21.68 14.47
C ILE A 35 -11.78 20.71 13.40
N ASP A 36 -11.91 21.08 12.14
CA ASP A 36 -11.32 20.39 10.99
C ASP A 36 -10.89 21.40 9.91
N GLU A 37 -9.63 21.82 9.96
CA GLU A 37 -9.05 22.79 9.01
C GLU A 37 -8.64 22.17 7.66
N ARG A 38 -9.00 20.92 7.38
CA ARG A 38 -8.65 20.30 6.09
C ARG A 38 -9.43 20.98 4.97
N GLU A 39 -8.70 21.57 4.04
CA GLU A 39 -9.29 22.09 2.81
C GLU A 39 -9.88 20.96 1.96
N VAL A 40 -10.93 21.31 1.22
CA VAL A 40 -11.45 20.44 0.17
C VAL A 40 -10.42 20.35 -0.95
N SER A 41 -9.98 19.14 -1.27
CA SER A 41 -9.02 18.89 -2.36
C SER A 41 -9.73 18.23 -3.54
N PRO A 42 -10.21 19.01 -4.54
CA PRO A 42 -10.91 18.46 -5.69
C PRO A 42 -9.99 17.65 -6.62
N ASP A 43 -8.70 18.03 -6.69
CA ASP A 43 -7.73 17.48 -7.65
C ASP A 43 -6.82 16.40 -7.05
N ARG A 44 -7.36 15.51 -6.22
CA ARG A 44 -6.56 14.46 -5.59
C ARG A 44 -6.05 13.45 -6.63
N LEU A 45 -4.80 13.60 -7.04
CA LEU A 45 -4.13 12.67 -7.93
C LEU A 45 -3.91 11.31 -7.25
N ARG A 46 -4.09 10.24 -8.03
CA ARG A 46 -3.81 8.88 -7.61
C ARG A 46 -2.30 8.74 -7.33
N LYS A 47 -1.94 8.07 -6.23
CA LYS A 47 -0.54 7.84 -5.83
C LYS A 47 -0.05 6.41 -6.07
N SER A 48 -0.96 5.47 -6.20
CA SER A 48 -0.63 4.05 -6.40
C SER A 48 -1.71 3.34 -7.19
N VAL A 49 -1.33 2.24 -7.83
CA VAL A 49 -2.23 1.31 -8.53
C VAL A 49 -1.92 -0.09 -8.02
N GLY A 50 -2.95 -0.87 -7.69
CA GLY A 50 -2.76 -2.23 -7.21
C GLY A 50 -3.88 -3.16 -7.65
N VAL A 51 -3.55 -4.45 -7.65
CA VAL A 51 -4.47 -5.57 -7.84
C VAL A 51 -4.15 -6.62 -6.80
N GLU A 52 -5.17 -7.18 -6.18
CA GLU A 52 -5.01 -8.26 -5.21
C GLU A 52 -6.20 -9.20 -5.32
N ARG A 53 -5.96 -10.49 -5.06
CA ARG A 53 -6.99 -11.52 -5.07
C ARG A 53 -6.88 -12.35 -3.81
N THR A 54 -7.98 -12.41 -3.05
CA THR A 54 -8.16 -13.42 -2.01
C THR A 54 -8.62 -14.71 -2.67
N LEU A 55 -7.95 -15.81 -2.36
CA LEU A 55 -8.16 -17.11 -2.97
C LEU A 55 -9.25 -17.89 -2.22
N VAL A 56 -9.94 -18.78 -2.95
CA VAL A 56 -10.97 -19.66 -2.38
C VAL A 56 -10.35 -20.71 -1.47
N ALA A 57 -9.16 -21.20 -1.84
CA ALA A 57 -8.34 -22.10 -1.04
C ALA A 57 -6.92 -21.52 -0.94
N ASP A 58 -6.27 -21.76 0.20
CA ASP A 58 -4.91 -21.29 0.45
C ASP A 58 -3.92 -22.10 -0.39
N ILE A 59 -2.99 -21.43 -1.08
CA ILE A 59 -1.95 -22.06 -1.89
C ILE A 59 -0.70 -22.36 -1.04
N HIS A 60 -0.04 -23.46 -1.35
CA HIS A 60 1.09 -23.98 -0.58
C HIS A 60 2.36 -24.19 -1.42
N GLU A 61 2.21 -24.21 -2.75
CA GLU A 61 3.30 -24.34 -3.70
C GLU A 61 3.58 -23.01 -4.41
N TRP A 62 4.86 -22.80 -4.76
CA TRP A 62 5.29 -21.55 -5.39
C TRP A 62 4.69 -21.40 -6.79
N GLU A 63 4.56 -22.51 -7.51
CA GLU A 63 4.07 -22.60 -8.88
C GLU A 63 2.63 -22.06 -8.99
N ASP A 64 1.79 -22.30 -7.97
CA ASP A 64 0.43 -21.75 -7.91
C ASP A 64 0.46 -20.20 -7.77
N CYS A 65 1.40 -19.68 -6.99
CA CYS A 65 1.59 -18.24 -6.79
C CYS A 65 2.08 -17.58 -8.07
N GLU A 66 3.09 -18.18 -8.71
CA GLU A 66 3.67 -17.72 -9.97
C GLU A 66 2.62 -17.71 -11.10
N ALA A 67 1.87 -18.81 -11.26
CA ALA A 67 0.80 -18.90 -12.25
C ALA A 67 -0.26 -17.81 -12.03
N LEU A 68 -0.68 -17.58 -10.78
CA LEU A 68 -1.64 -16.52 -10.45
C LEU A 68 -1.11 -15.12 -10.82
N ILE A 69 0.17 -14.86 -10.56
CA ILE A 69 0.83 -13.59 -10.91
C ILE A 69 0.85 -13.39 -12.42
N VAL A 70 1.34 -14.38 -13.17
CA VAL A 70 1.53 -14.30 -14.63
C VAL A 70 0.21 -14.25 -15.36
N GLU A 71 -0.73 -15.12 -15.02
CA GLU A 71 -1.95 -15.30 -15.82
C GLU A 71 -3.06 -14.31 -15.47
N LYS A 72 -3.07 -13.78 -14.24
CA LYS A 72 -4.20 -12.96 -13.74
C LYS A 72 -3.76 -11.59 -13.26
N LEU A 73 -2.86 -11.53 -12.28
CA LEU A 73 -2.58 -10.27 -11.58
C LEU A 73 -1.79 -9.30 -12.46
N TYR A 74 -0.72 -9.74 -13.10
CA TYR A 74 0.12 -8.84 -13.89
C TYR A 74 -0.62 -8.22 -15.07
N PRO A 75 -1.36 -8.97 -15.93
CA PRO A 75 -2.14 -8.38 -17.02
C PRO A 75 -3.19 -7.38 -16.52
N GLU A 76 -3.81 -7.66 -15.37
CA GLU A 76 -4.79 -6.77 -14.77
C GLU A 76 -4.14 -5.48 -14.23
N LEU A 77 -2.99 -5.59 -13.59
CA LEU A 77 -2.21 -4.45 -13.10
C LEU A 77 -1.76 -3.57 -14.26
N GLU A 78 -1.17 -4.17 -15.29
CA GLU A 78 -0.69 -3.45 -16.48
C GLU A 78 -1.84 -2.71 -17.16
N MET A 79 -2.98 -3.37 -17.39
CA MET A 79 -4.17 -2.75 -17.96
C MET A 79 -4.68 -1.57 -17.11
N ARG A 80 -4.70 -1.70 -15.78
CA ARG A 80 -5.09 -0.60 -14.88
C ARG A 80 -4.08 0.54 -14.88
N LEU A 81 -2.79 0.22 -14.97
CA LEU A 81 -1.70 1.21 -14.99
C LEU A 81 -1.72 2.01 -16.28
N ARG A 82 -1.87 1.36 -17.45
CA ARG A 82 -1.94 2.04 -18.77
C ARG A 82 -3.04 3.09 -18.85
N LYS A 83 -4.13 2.94 -18.09
CA LYS A 83 -5.21 3.96 -18.02
C LYS A 83 -4.79 5.27 -17.37
N VAL A 84 -3.70 5.27 -16.58
CA VAL A 84 -3.22 6.42 -15.82
C VAL A 84 -1.81 6.85 -16.24
N LYS A 85 -0.96 5.88 -16.62
CA LYS A 85 0.40 6.05 -17.14
C LYS A 85 0.61 5.10 -18.32
N PRO A 86 0.31 5.54 -19.57
CA PRO A 86 0.38 4.69 -20.77
C PRO A 86 1.77 4.11 -21.07
N ASP A 87 2.81 4.80 -20.61
CA ASP A 87 4.23 4.45 -20.73
C ASP A 87 4.74 3.54 -19.60
N LEU A 88 3.88 3.18 -18.65
CA LEU A 88 4.14 2.26 -17.53
C LEU A 88 5.25 2.71 -16.56
N HIS A 89 5.65 3.98 -16.61
CA HIS A 89 6.60 4.54 -15.67
C HIS A 89 6.01 4.63 -14.26
N ILE A 90 6.82 4.23 -13.29
CA ILE A 90 6.46 4.09 -11.89
C ILE A 90 7.65 4.53 -11.02
N ALA A 91 7.37 4.86 -9.76
CA ALA A 91 8.41 5.13 -8.77
C ALA A 91 8.90 3.84 -8.10
N ARG A 92 7.97 2.91 -7.85
CA ARG A 92 8.18 1.68 -7.08
C ARG A 92 7.23 0.60 -7.56
N GLN A 93 7.65 -0.65 -7.46
CA GLN A 93 6.75 -1.80 -7.58
C GLN A 93 6.96 -2.78 -6.44
N GLY A 94 5.98 -3.64 -6.21
CA GLY A 94 6.05 -4.61 -5.16
C GLY A 94 4.89 -5.59 -5.14
N VAL A 95 4.96 -6.45 -4.14
CA VAL A 95 4.07 -7.59 -3.94
C VAL A 95 3.53 -7.58 -2.52
N LYS A 96 2.34 -8.13 -2.36
CA LYS A 96 1.70 -8.36 -1.08
C LYS A 96 1.29 -9.82 -0.98
N LEU A 97 1.66 -10.46 0.12
CA LEU A 97 1.16 -11.79 0.47
C LEU A 97 0.39 -11.69 1.79
N LYS A 98 -0.79 -12.30 1.85
CA LYS A 98 -1.51 -12.55 3.10
C LYS A 98 -1.53 -14.03 3.38
N PHE A 99 -1.25 -14.41 4.61
CA PHE A 99 -1.18 -15.80 5.03
C PHE A 99 -2.51 -16.26 5.64
N GLN A 100 -2.65 -17.57 5.83
CA GLN A 100 -3.85 -18.21 6.39
C GLN A 100 -4.26 -17.64 7.77
N ASP A 101 -3.28 -17.18 8.56
CA ASP A 101 -3.44 -16.54 9.87
C ASP A 101 -3.80 -15.04 9.81
N PHE A 102 -4.09 -14.53 8.61
CA PHE A 102 -4.42 -13.14 8.30
C PHE A 102 -3.29 -12.12 8.50
N GLN A 103 -2.09 -12.56 8.88
CA GLN A 103 -0.91 -11.69 8.79
C GLN A 103 -0.58 -11.42 7.33
N GLN A 104 -0.01 -10.25 7.06
CA GLN A 104 0.39 -9.86 5.72
C GLN A 104 1.82 -9.35 5.71
N THR A 105 2.50 -9.59 4.59
CA THR A 105 3.78 -8.95 4.26
C THR A 105 3.62 -8.14 2.99
N THR A 106 4.36 -7.06 2.89
CA THR A 106 4.48 -6.26 1.66
C THR A 106 5.96 -6.03 1.43
N GLN A 107 6.42 -6.37 0.22
CA GLN A 107 7.78 -6.10 -0.21
C GLN A 107 7.72 -5.25 -1.47
N GLU A 108 8.40 -4.12 -1.44
CA GLU A 108 8.46 -3.18 -2.56
C GLU A 108 9.79 -2.45 -2.57
N HIS A 109 10.21 -2.02 -3.75
CA HIS A 109 11.44 -1.27 -3.92
C HIS A 109 11.33 -0.29 -5.10
N VAL A 110 12.32 0.59 -5.25
CA VAL A 110 12.37 1.56 -6.35
C VAL A 110 12.59 0.81 -7.65
N TRP A 111 11.72 1.03 -8.63
CA TRP A 111 11.84 0.43 -9.95
C TRP A 111 11.18 1.37 -10.97
N PRO A 112 11.80 1.61 -12.15
CA PRO A 112 11.40 2.73 -13.02
C PRO A 112 10.20 2.44 -13.94
N VAL A 113 10.03 1.19 -14.37
CA VAL A 113 9.00 0.77 -15.34
C VAL A 113 8.44 -0.57 -14.92
N LEU A 114 7.12 -0.73 -14.93
CA LEU A 114 6.46 -1.98 -14.55
C LEU A 114 7.15 -3.19 -15.21
N ASN A 115 7.60 -4.14 -14.40
CA ASN A 115 8.36 -5.29 -14.88
C ASN A 115 7.94 -6.58 -14.17
N ILE A 116 7.54 -7.59 -14.96
CA ILE A 116 7.04 -8.87 -14.44
C ILE A 116 8.15 -9.73 -13.82
N GLU A 117 9.33 -9.79 -14.43
CA GLU A 117 10.43 -10.64 -13.96
C GLU A 117 10.90 -10.22 -12.57
N ASP A 118 11.03 -8.90 -12.35
CA ASP A 118 11.32 -8.36 -11.04
C ASP A 118 10.21 -8.63 -10.01
N LEU A 119 8.94 -8.45 -10.38
CA LEU A 119 7.81 -8.77 -9.49
C LEU A 119 7.80 -10.24 -9.08
N LEU A 120 8.13 -11.15 -9.99
CA LEU A 120 8.27 -12.58 -9.69
C LEU A 120 9.43 -12.84 -8.74
N ASN A 121 10.58 -12.19 -8.93
CA ASN A 121 11.72 -12.31 -8.03
C ASN A 121 11.38 -11.83 -6.61
N VAL A 122 10.73 -10.66 -6.49
CA VAL A 122 10.29 -10.12 -5.19
C VAL A 122 9.22 -11.02 -4.54
N ALA A 123 8.27 -11.53 -5.31
CA ALA A 123 7.29 -12.49 -4.82
C ALA A 123 7.95 -13.77 -4.30
N ARG A 124 8.94 -14.29 -5.02
CA ARG A 124 9.67 -15.52 -4.64
C ARG A 124 10.48 -15.32 -3.37
N GLN A 125 11.13 -14.17 -3.23
CA GLN A 125 11.83 -13.80 -2.01
C GLN A 125 10.87 -13.70 -0.83
N ALA A 126 9.76 -12.97 -0.98
CA ALA A 126 8.74 -12.86 0.06
C ALA A 126 8.14 -14.21 0.44
N TRP A 127 7.93 -15.09 -0.54
CA TRP A 127 7.45 -16.45 -0.34
C TRP A 127 8.43 -17.29 0.50
N GLN A 128 9.73 -17.24 0.18
CA GLN A 128 10.75 -18.02 0.89
C GLN A 128 11.02 -17.50 2.30
N GLU A 129 11.11 -16.17 2.47
CA GLU A 129 11.56 -15.56 3.71
C GLU A 129 10.44 -15.30 4.73
N ARG A 130 9.21 -15.05 4.28
CA ARG A 130 8.13 -14.55 5.15
C ARG A 130 7.01 -15.56 5.37
N ARG A 131 6.86 -16.55 4.49
CA ARG A 131 5.76 -17.51 4.57
C ARG A 131 5.86 -18.41 5.79
N GLU A 132 7.07 -18.81 6.17
CA GLU A 132 7.32 -19.67 7.35
C GLU A 132 6.42 -20.94 7.32
N GLY A 133 6.21 -21.52 6.13
CA GLY A 133 5.38 -22.71 5.93
C GLY A 133 3.85 -22.47 5.92
N ARG A 134 3.37 -21.26 6.20
CA ARG A 134 1.93 -20.93 6.17
C ARG A 134 1.34 -21.01 4.77
N GLY A 135 0.07 -21.38 4.64
CA GLY A 135 -0.68 -21.21 3.39
C GLY A 135 -0.82 -19.73 3.02
N VAL A 136 -0.74 -19.41 1.73
CA VAL A 136 -0.98 -18.05 1.21
C VAL A 136 -2.42 -17.95 0.72
N ARG A 137 -3.16 -16.98 1.25
CA ARG A 137 -4.59 -16.79 0.96
C ARG A 137 -4.89 -15.59 0.09
N LEU A 138 -3.95 -14.66 -0.03
CA LEU A 138 -4.05 -13.51 -0.93
C LEU A 138 -2.69 -13.21 -1.53
N VAL A 139 -2.70 -12.96 -2.83
CA VAL A 139 -1.56 -12.44 -3.58
C VAL A 139 -1.98 -11.12 -4.20
N GLY A 140 -1.10 -10.11 -4.10
CA GLY A 140 -1.31 -8.80 -4.68
C GLY A 140 -0.03 -8.25 -5.30
N LEU A 141 -0.21 -7.43 -6.32
CA LEU A 141 0.83 -6.65 -6.98
C LEU A 141 0.44 -5.18 -6.86
N HIS A 142 1.41 -4.31 -6.62
CA HIS A 142 1.16 -2.88 -6.50
C HIS A 142 2.32 -2.06 -7.04
N VAL A 143 2.00 -0.86 -7.50
CA VAL A 143 2.97 0.15 -7.92
C VAL A 143 2.68 1.48 -7.24
N THR A 144 3.73 2.24 -6.97
CA THR A 144 3.66 3.65 -6.60
C THR A 144 3.93 4.49 -7.84
N LEU A 145 3.09 5.49 -8.09
CA LEU A 145 3.24 6.41 -9.21
C LEU A 145 4.28 7.48 -8.86
N LEU A 146 4.94 8.01 -9.89
CA LEU A 146 5.84 9.16 -9.74
C LEU A 146 5.06 10.36 -9.19
N ASP A 147 5.70 11.11 -8.29
CA ASP A 147 5.14 12.40 -7.88
C ASP A 147 5.23 13.36 -9.08
N PRO A 148 4.13 14.01 -9.50
CA PRO A 148 4.16 14.99 -10.57
C PRO A 148 5.17 16.12 -10.36
N GLN A 149 5.53 16.41 -9.09
CA GLN A 149 6.56 17.40 -8.78
C GLN A 149 7.99 16.88 -9.07
N LEU A 150 8.25 15.59 -8.89
CA LEU A 150 9.53 14.96 -9.25
C LEU A 150 9.71 14.83 -10.77
N GLU A 151 8.64 14.58 -11.54
CA GLU A 151 8.71 14.50 -13.00
C GLU A 151 9.16 15.82 -13.67
N ARG A 152 9.05 16.95 -12.97
CA ARG A 152 9.46 18.27 -13.47
C ARG A 152 10.90 18.64 -13.16
N GLN A 153 11.63 17.81 -12.41
CA GLN A 153 13.01 18.11 -12.05
C GLN A 153 13.94 17.71 -13.20
N LEU A 154 14.39 18.70 -13.96
CA LEU A 154 15.39 18.51 -15.02
C LEU A 154 16.67 17.92 -14.43
N VAL A 155 17.21 16.90 -15.09
CA VAL A 155 18.54 16.36 -14.80
C VAL A 155 19.55 17.48 -15.08
N LEU A 156 20.24 17.93 -14.03
CA LEU A 156 21.38 18.84 -14.20
C LEU A 156 22.48 18.07 -14.93
N THR A 157 22.69 18.39 -16.20
CA THR A 157 23.89 18.00 -16.92
C THR A 157 25.05 18.85 -16.38
N TRP A 158 25.98 18.20 -15.67
CA TRP A 158 27.26 18.78 -15.29
C TRP A 158 28.21 18.84 -16.48
#